data_AF-A0A0R2EVH2-F1
#
_entry.id   AF-A0A0R2EVH2-F1
#
_cell.length_a   1.000
_cell.length_b   1.000
_cell.length_c   1.000
_cell.angle_alpha   90.00
_cell.angle_beta   90.00
_cell.angle_gamma   90.00
#
_symmetry.space_group_name_H-M   'P 1'
#
loop_
_entity.id
_entity.type
_entity.pdbx_description
1 polymer ?
#
loop_
_entity_poly.entity_id
_entity_poly.type
_entity_poly.pdbx_seq_one_letter_code
_entity_poly.pdbx_strand_id
1 'polypeptide(L)'
;MKDKELLSALKEQGYAFTTADDMYTVRKTPANDPIMWISRTEPYSLDTRHVELEKLNADAIDELLDVVMDYIVTPLAERRDEPRFMVKVWRDYSNWLNVSRYTGGLILSNDTETDEYQTSFTKSEYEALRKNNTEYAPYLPPFNRADPRFEMVKDGD
;
A
#
# COMPACT_ATOMS: atom_id res chain seq x y z
N MET A 1 3.04 2.02 -11.44
CA MET A 1 2.49 1.02 -10.52
C MET A 1 3.25 1.04 -9.20
N LYS A 2 2.52 1.06 -8.08
CA LYS A 2 3.04 1.00 -6.71
C LYS A 2 3.30 -0.44 -6.26
N ASP A 3 4.10 -0.60 -5.21
CA ASP A 3 4.40 -1.89 -4.59
C ASP A 3 3.11 -2.63 -4.19
N LYS A 4 2.19 -1.99 -3.44
CA LYS A 4 0.90 -2.61 -3.07
C LYS A 4 -0.01 -2.94 -4.26
N GLU A 5 0.05 -2.17 -5.34
CA GLU A 5 -0.72 -2.43 -6.56
C GLU A 5 -0.22 -3.70 -7.25
N LEU A 6 1.10 -3.83 -7.43
CA LEU A 6 1.73 -5.05 -7.96
C LEU A 6 1.33 -6.28 -7.14
N LEU A 7 1.51 -6.20 -5.81
CA LEU A 7 1.26 -7.33 -4.92
C LEU A 7 -0.22 -7.76 -4.92
N SER A 8 -1.13 -6.79 -5.00
CA SER A 8 -2.56 -7.07 -5.10
C SER A 8 -2.90 -7.74 -6.43
N ALA A 9 -2.39 -7.23 -7.55
CA ALA A 9 -2.63 -7.79 -8.88
C ALA A 9 -2.10 -9.23 -9.00
N LEU A 10 -0.89 -9.50 -8.51
CA LEU A 10 -0.32 -10.86 -8.49
C LEU A 10 -1.17 -11.82 -7.66
N LYS A 11 -1.70 -11.35 -6.52
CA LYS A 11 -2.58 -12.15 -5.66
C LYS A 11 -3.91 -12.46 -6.33
N GLU A 12 -4.50 -11.50 -7.04
CA GLU A 12 -5.73 -11.69 -7.80
C GLU A 12 -5.56 -12.73 -8.92
N GLN A 13 -4.37 -12.79 -9.53
CA GLN A 13 -3.98 -13.82 -10.50
C GLN A 13 -3.64 -15.19 -9.84
N GLY A 14 -3.73 -15.31 -8.51
CA GLY A 14 -3.52 -16.57 -7.79
C GLY A 14 -2.07 -16.86 -7.41
N TYR A 15 -1.16 -15.89 -7.58
CA TYR A 15 0.23 -16.03 -7.16
C TYR A 15 0.42 -15.69 -5.68
N ALA A 16 1.38 -16.36 -5.06
CA ALA A 16 1.93 -15.95 -3.77
C ALA A 16 3.23 -15.18 -4.00
N PHE A 17 3.68 -14.44 -2.99
CA PHE A 17 4.94 -13.74 -3.05
C PHE A 17 5.64 -13.68 -1.70
N THR A 18 6.96 -13.55 -1.75
CA THR A 18 7.79 -13.21 -0.58
C THR A 18 8.56 -11.93 -0.87
N THR A 19 8.66 -11.07 0.13
CA THR A 19 9.36 -9.79 0.04
C THR A 19 10.70 -9.90 0.74
N ALA A 20 11.77 -9.53 0.05
CA ALA A 20 13.08 -9.24 0.63
C ALA A 20 13.42 -7.77 0.39
N ASP A 21 14.49 -7.27 0.99
CA ASP A 21 14.87 -5.85 0.92
C ASP A 21 15.05 -5.36 -0.53
N ASP A 22 15.56 -6.21 -1.42
CA ASP A 22 15.94 -5.88 -2.79
C ASP A 22 15.08 -6.54 -3.88
N MET A 23 14.23 -7.51 -3.53
CA MET A 23 13.45 -8.26 -4.51
C MET A 23 12.08 -8.74 -4.01
N TYR A 24 11.15 -8.87 -4.95
CA TYR A 24 9.98 -9.72 -4.80
C TYR A 24 10.24 -11.07 -5.44
N THR A 25 9.89 -12.15 -4.74
CA THR A 25 9.83 -13.49 -5.34
C THR A 25 8.38 -13.87 -5.56
N VAL A 26 7.98 -14.03 -6.82
CA VAL A 26 6.64 -14.52 -7.18
C VAL A 26 6.67 -16.05 -7.18
N ARG A 27 5.62 -16.66 -6.66
CA ARG A 27 5.51 -18.11 -6.45
C ARG A 27 4.15 -18.63 -6.92
N LYS A 28 4.15 -19.83 -7.48
CA LYS A 28 2.90 -20.50 -7.86
C LYS A 28 2.29 -21.22 -6.66
N THR A 29 1.01 -20.98 -6.41
CA THR A 29 0.26 -21.74 -5.41
C THR A 29 -0.22 -23.09 -6.00
N PRO A 30 -0.27 -24.19 -5.23
CA PRO A 30 0.16 -24.36 -3.83
C PRO A 30 1.61 -24.83 -3.68
N ALA A 31 2.34 -25.15 -4.76
CA ALA A 31 3.68 -25.72 -4.69
C ALA A 31 4.71 -24.79 -4.00
N ASN A 32 4.42 -23.48 -3.99
CA ASN A 32 5.26 -22.44 -3.40
C ASN A 32 6.65 -22.31 -4.05
N ASP A 33 6.81 -22.87 -5.25
CA ASP A 33 8.04 -22.76 -6.01
C ASP A 33 8.16 -21.40 -6.69
N PRO A 34 9.36 -20.79 -6.71
CA PRO A 34 9.59 -19.49 -7.33
C PRO A 34 9.46 -19.58 -8.86
N ILE A 35 8.71 -18.64 -9.43
CA ILE A 35 8.50 -18.52 -10.89
C ILE A 35 9.22 -17.31 -11.49
N MET A 36 9.45 -16.26 -10.69
CA MET A 36 10.24 -15.10 -11.11
C MET A 36 10.72 -14.28 -9.92
N TRP A 37 11.76 -13.48 -10.16
CA TRP A 37 12.23 -12.44 -9.24
C TRP A 37 12.13 -11.06 -9.86
N ILE A 38 11.57 -10.11 -9.13
CA ILE A 38 11.38 -8.72 -9.56
C ILE A 38 12.23 -7.83 -8.66
N SER A 39 13.15 -7.04 -9.23
CA SER A 39 13.96 -6.13 -8.43
C SER A 39 13.15 -4.95 -7.88
N ARG A 40 13.38 -4.62 -6.61
CA ARG A 40 12.84 -3.45 -5.90
C ARG A 40 13.77 -2.24 -5.96
N THR A 41 15.03 -2.47 -6.32
CA THR A 41 16.11 -1.47 -6.25
C THR A 41 16.70 -1.13 -7.61
N GLU A 42 16.42 -1.93 -8.64
CA GLU A 42 16.89 -1.72 -10.01
C GLU A 42 15.70 -1.58 -10.97
N PRO A 43 15.75 -0.61 -11.91
CA PRO A 43 14.72 -0.48 -12.94
C PRO A 43 14.87 -1.58 -14.00
N TYR A 44 13.76 -2.00 -14.61
CA TYR A 44 13.74 -3.02 -15.68
C TYR A 44 14.37 -4.39 -15.32
N SER A 45 14.59 -4.67 -14.04
CA SER A 45 15.30 -5.87 -13.59
C SER A 45 14.30 -6.96 -13.16
N LEU A 46 14.30 -8.05 -13.91
CA LEU A 46 13.40 -9.21 -13.79
C LEU A 46 14.19 -10.49 -14.13
N ASP A 47 14.09 -11.53 -13.29
CA ASP A 47 14.60 -12.87 -13.58
C ASP A 47 13.46 -13.84 -13.87
N THR A 48 13.43 -14.38 -15.09
CA THR A 48 12.43 -15.33 -15.58
C THR A 48 12.99 -16.74 -15.77
N ARG A 49 14.23 -17.01 -15.36
CA ARG A 49 14.94 -18.29 -15.65
C ARG A 49 14.51 -19.44 -14.73
N HIS A 50 13.31 -19.36 -14.16
CA HIS A 50 12.79 -20.38 -13.26
C HIS A 50 12.00 -21.43 -14.05
N VAL A 51 12.35 -22.71 -13.85
CA VAL A 51 11.72 -23.86 -14.54
C VAL A 51 10.21 -23.87 -14.35
N GLU A 52 9.70 -23.38 -13.22
CA GLU A 52 8.27 -23.34 -12.94
C GLU A 52 7.50 -22.32 -13.80
N LEU A 53 8.17 -21.29 -14.32
CA LEU A 53 7.55 -20.36 -15.26
C LEU A 53 7.20 -21.07 -16.57
N GLU A 54 8.08 -21.94 -17.05
CA GLU A 54 7.87 -22.72 -18.28
C GLU A 54 6.72 -23.74 -18.16
N LYS A 55 6.28 -24.04 -16.93
CA LYS A 55 5.12 -24.91 -16.67
C LYS A 55 3.79 -24.16 -16.69
N LEU A 56 3.81 -22.83 -16.82
CA LEU A 56 2.60 -22.05 -17.07
C LEU A 56 2.20 -22.15 -18.54
N ASN A 57 0.91 -21.96 -18.82
CA ASN A 57 0.47 -21.79 -20.21
C ASN A 57 0.82 -20.38 -20.71
N ALA A 58 0.82 -20.18 -22.03
CA ALA A 58 1.21 -18.91 -22.64
C ALA A 58 0.36 -17.74 -22.13
N ASP A 59 -0.97 -17.90 -22.06
CA ASP A 59 -1.88 -16.84 -21.61
C ASP A 59 -1.55 -16.36 -20.17
N ALA A 60 -1.26 -17.30 -19.26
CA ALA A 60 -0.89 -16.98 -17.88
C ALA A 60 0.50 -16.32 -17.78
N ILE A 61 1.41 -16.66 -18.70
CA ILE A 61 2.72 -15.98 -18.79
C ILE A 61 2.51 -14.54 -19.27
N ASP A 62 1.70 -14.34 -20.30
CA ASP A 62 1.41 -13.02 -20.85
C ASP A 62 0.72 -12.11 -19.81
N GLU A 63 -0.31 -12.61 -19.11
CA GLU A 63 -1.00 -11.87 -18.04
C GLU A 63 -0.08 -11.51 -16.86
N LEU A 64 0.83 -12.41 -16.48
CA LEU A 64 1.82 -12.15 -15.44
C LEU A 64 2.84 -11.10 -15.90
N LEU A 65 3.34 -11.23 -17.12
CA LEU A 65 4.32 -10.30 -17.67
C LEU A 65 3.73 -8.91 -17.87
N ASP A 66 2.47 -8.77 -18.29
CA ASP A 66 1.84 -7.45 -18.45
C ASP A 66 1.88 -6.65 -17.14
N VAL A 67 1.45 -7.26 -16.03
CA VAL A 67 1.48 -6.61 -14.70
C VAL A 67 2.89 -6.29 -14.25
N VAL A 68 3.82 -7.23 -14.44
CA VAL A 68 5.21 -7.09 -13.98
C VAL A 68 5.95 -6.04 -14.82
N MET A 69 5.68 -5.98 -16.12
CA MET A 69 6.25 -4.98 -17.03
C MET A 69 5.83 -3.58 -16.60
N ASP A 70 4.55 -3.34 -16.34
CA ASP A 70 4.05 -2.05 -15.84
C ASP A 70 4.76 -1.61 -14.55
N TYR A 71 5.06 -2.56 -13.66
CA TYR A 71 5.84 -2.30 -12.45
C TYR A 71 7.31 -1.96 -12.75
N ILE A 72 8.02 -2.79 -13.51
CA ILE A 72 9.47 -2.63 -13.70
C ILE A 72 9.84 -1.42 -14.59
N VAL A 73 8.91 -0.91 -15.40
CA VAL A 73 9.09 0.33 -16.16
C VAL A 73 8.73 1.58 -15.35
N THR A 74 7.97 1.43 -14.26
CA THR A 74 7.67 2.55 -13.34
C THR A 74 8.97 3.03 -12.69
N PRO A 75 9.27 4.35 -12.63
CA PRO A 75 10.46 4.87 -11.95
C PRO A 75 10.54 4.43 -10.48
N LEU A 76 11.73 4.05 -9.99
CA LEU A 76 11.91 3.53 -8.61
C LEU A 76 11.35 4.47 -7.53
N ALA A 77 11.50 5.79 -7.71
CA ALA A 77 10.98 6.80 -6.78
C ALA A 77 9.44 6.80 -6.69
N GLU A 78 8.77 6.31 -7.74
CA GLU A 78 7.32 6.25 -7.84
C GLU A 78 6.75 4.89 -7.40
N ARG A 79 7.56 3.84 -7.21
CA ARG A 79 7.07 2.51 -6.82
C ARG A 79 6.67 2.41 -5.35
N ARG A 80 7.40 3.11 -4.47
CA ARG A 80 7.10 3.10 -3.03
C ARG A 80 5.74 3.69 -2.76
N ASP A 81 4.95 2.96 -1.97
CA ASP A 81 3.73 3.48 -1.40
C ASP A 81 4.02 4.69 -0.52
N GLU A 82 3.08 5.64 -0.51
CA GLU A 82 3.17 6.74 0.45
C GLU A 82 3.04 6.18 1.88
N PRO A 83 3.90 6.59 2.81
CA PRO A 83 3.80 6.15 4.18
C PRO A 83 2.46 6.61 4.75
N ARG A 84 1.77 5.72 5.46
CA ARG A 84 0.46 6.01 6.05
C ARG A 84 0.59 6.48 7.49
N PHE A 85 -0.33 7.32 7.92
CA PHE A 85 -0.39 7.85 9.29
C PHE A 85 -1.84 8.00 9.75
N MET A 86 -2.03 7.94 11.07
CA MET A 86 -3.30 8.27 11.72
C MET A 86 -3.23 9.71 12.25
N VAL A 87 -4.38 10.36 12.41
CA VAL A 87 -4.46 11.79 12.78
C VAL A 87 -5.27 11.98 14.05
N LYS A 88 -4.73 12.74 15.03
CA LYS A 88 -5.43 13.17 16.24
C LYS A 88 -5.91 14.62 16.10
N VAL A 89 -7.19 14.87 16.38
CA VAL A 89 -7.84 16.15 16.01
C VAL A 89 -7.95 17.14 17.18
N TRP A 90 -7.80 16.69 18.43
CA TRP A 90 -8.02 17.52 19.63
C TRP A 90 -6.77 17.68 20.51
N ARG A 91 -6.72 18.76 21.30
CA ARG A 91 -5.59 19.17 22.17
C ARG A 91 -5.24 18.16 23.26
N ASP A 92 -6.19 17.29 23.63
CA ASP A 92 -6.01 16.21 24.59
C ASP A 92 -5.44 14.94 23.94
N TYR A 93 -5.30 14.90 22.60
CA TYR A 93 -4.77 13.78 21.83
C TYR A 93 -5.54 12.46 22.04
N SER A 94 -6.78 12.55 22.52
CA SER A 94 -7.60 11.37 22.84
C SER A 94 -8.44 10.90 21.66
N ASN A 95 -8.66 11.77 20.67
CA ASN A 95 -9.57 11.48 19.55
C ASN A 95 -8.85 11.37 18.20
N TRP A 96 -9.04 10.23 17.53
CA TRP A 96 -8.60 9.91 16.17
C TRP A 96 -9.61 10.37 15.13
N LEU A 97 -9.10 10.84 14.00
CA LEU A 97 -9.87 11.08 12.78
C LEU A 97 -10.10 9.78 12.05
N ASN A 98 -11.36 9.48 11.75
CA ASN A 98 -11.75 8.30 11.00
C ASN A 98 -12.70 8.63 9.87
N VAL A 99 -12.80 7.73 8.90
CA VAL A 99 -13.81 7.75 7.86
C VAL A 99 -14.79 6.61 8.14
N SER A 100 -16.06 6.93 8.41
CA SER A 100 -17.09 5.92 8.63
C SER A 100 -17.26 5.07 7.38
N ARG A 101 -17.33 3.74 7.53
CA ARG A 101 -17.51 2.85 6.38
C ARG A 101 -18.96 2.84 5.89
N TYR A 102 -19.90 3.23 6.74
CA TYR A 102 -21.33 3.31 6.40
C TYR A 102 -21.69 4.58 5.66
N THR A 103 -21.14 5.73 6.08
CA THR A 103 -21.52 7.04 5.53
C THR A 103 -20.46 7.64 4.62
N GLY A 104 -19.21 7.17 4.69
CA GLY A 104 -18.05 7.81 4.06
C GLY A 104 -17.69 9.16 4.68
N GLY A 105 -18.41 9.58 5.73
CA GLY A 105 -18.20 10.83 6.43
C GLY A 105 -17.08 10.77 7.47
N LEU A 106 -16.57 11.93 7.86
CA LEU A 106 -15.59 12.06 8.93
C LEU A 106 -16.25 11.83 10.30
N ILE A 107 -15.63 10.98 11.12
CA ILE A 107 -16.03 10.77 12.51
C ILE A 107 -14.82 10.90 13.43
N LEU A 108 -15.06 11.30 14.67
CA LEU A 108 -14.06 11.32 15.73
C LEU A 108 -14.30 10.15 16.67
N SER A 109 -13.23 9.51 17.09
CA SER A 109 -13.29 8.38 18.01
C SER A 109 -12.19 8.40 19.01
N ASN A 110 -12.43 7.79 20.16
CA ASN A 110 -11.37 7.56 21.14
C ASN A 110 -10.78 6.14 20.99
N ASP A 111 -9.79 5.86 21.82
CA ASP A 111 -9.04 4.62 21.98
C ASP A 111 -9.82 3.45 22.58
N THR A 112 -11.05 3.67 23.07
CA THR A 112 -11.91 2.63 23.65
C THR A 112 -12.89 2.02 22.66
N GLU A 113 -13.08 2.64 21.51
CA GLU A 113 -14.01 2.19 20.48
C GLU A 113 -13.25 1.33 19.45
N THR A 114 -13.80 0.16 19.06
CA THR A 114 -13.08 -0.87 18.27
C THR A 114 -13.56 -1.05 16.83
N ASP A 115 -14.79 -0.65 16.50
CA ASP A 115 -15.39 -0.81 15.16
C ASP A 115 -15.29 0.47 14.33
N GLU A 116 -14.69 0.43 13.13
CA GLU A 116 -14.49 1.60 12.24
C GLU A 116 -13.41 2.62 12.64
N TYR A 117 -12.47 2.25 13.50
CA TYR A 117 -11.47 3.16 14.04
C TYR A 117 -10.05 2.94 13.49
N GLN A 118 -9.20 3.94 13.67
CA GLN A 118 -7.81 4.03 13.20
C GLN A 118 -7.64 4.08 11.68
N THR A 119 -8.46 4.89 11.00
CA THR A 119 -8.24 5.17 9.57
C THR A 119 -6.84 5.76 9.39
N SER A 120 -6.05 5.11 8.55
CA SER A 120 -4.74 5.62 8.16
C SER A 120 -4.85 6.31 6.81
N PHE A 121 -4.09 7.38 6.64
CA PHE A 121 -4.07 8.21 5.45
C PHE A 121 -2.64 8.30 4.92
N THR A 122 -2.50 8.29 3.60
CA THR A 122 -1.34 8.84 2.91
C THR A 122 -1.35 10.37 3.01
N LYS A 123 -0.23 11.02 2.68
CA LYS A 123 -0.17 12.48 2.69
C LYS A 123 -1.14 13.05 1.65
N SER A 124 -1.17 12.49 0.45
CA SER A 124 -2.06 12.94 -0.61
C SER A 124 -3.55 12.79 -0.24
N GLU A 125 -3.97 11.64 0.31
CA GLU A 125 -5.34 11.43 0.82
C GLU A 125 -5.71 12.46 1.90
N TYR A 126 -4.83 12.69 2.88
CA TYR A 126 -5.07 13.64 3.97
C TYR A 126 -5.16 15.09 3.48
N GLU A 127 -4.28 15.49 2.56
CA GLU A 127 -4.29 16.83 1.98
C GLU A 127 -5.57 17.08 1.16
N ALA A 128 -6.02 16.07 0.39
CA ALA A 128 -7.29 16.14 -0.32
C ALA A 128 -8.47 16.23 0.65
N LEU A 129 -8.45 15.44 1.73
CA LEU A 129 -9.45 15.47 2.79
C LEU A 129 -9.52 16.84 3.46
N ARG A 130 -8.37 17.43 3.82
CA ARG A 130 -8.30 18.78 4.41
C ARG A 130 -8.86 19.85 3.48
N LYS A 131 -8.58 19.74 2.17
CA LYS A 131 -9.06 20.69 1.16
C LYS A 131 -10.58 20.59 0.94
N ASN A 132 -11.12 19.38 0.98
CA ASN A 132 -12.52 19.11 0.64
C ASN A 132 -13.47 19.17 1.85
N ASN A 133 -12.98 19.07 3.08
CA ASN A 133 -13.78 19.10 4.30
C ASN A 133 -13.64 20.42 5.06
N THR A 134 -14.44 21.43 4.67
CA THR A 134 -14.40 22.76 5.27
C THR A 134 -14.76 22.81 6.76
N GLU A 135 -15.57 21.87 7.24
CA GLU A 135 -15.98 21.78 8.65
C GLU A 135 -14.80 21.43 9.57
N TYR A 136 -14.00 20.44 9.18
CA TYR A 136 -12.86 19.97 9.97
C TYR A 136 -11.54 20.67 9.64
N ALA A 137 -11.45 21.35 8.49
CA ALA A 137 -10.23 22.03 8.04
C ALA A 137 -9.55 22.92 9.11
N PRO A 138 -10.26 23.68 9.97
CA PRO A 138 -9.62 24.48 11.03
C PRO A 138 -8.89 23.64 12.09
N TYR A 139 -9.26 22.38 12.26
CA TYR A 139 -8.72 21.46 13.26
C TYR A 139 -7.69 20.49 12.69
N LEU A 140 -7.56 20.45 11.36
CA LEU A 140 -6.65 19.57 10.63
C LEU A 140 -5.40 20.36 10.22
N PRO A 141 -4.27 20.24 10.94
CA PRO A 141 -3.05 20.93 10.55
C PRO A 141 -2.47 20.38 9.24
N PRO A 142 -1.57 21.11 8.55
CA PRO A 142 -0.73 20.52 7.52
C PRO A 142 0.03 19.29 8.03
N PHE A 143 0.22 18.28 7.18
CA PHE A 143 0.97 17.09 7.56
C PHE A 143 2.39 17.47 7.99
N ASN A 144 2.75 17.11 9.23
CA ASN A 144 4.08 17.31 9.79
C ASN A 144 4.45 16.08 10.62
N ARG A 145 5.47 15.34 10.19
CA ARG A 145 5.95 14.13 10.88
C ARG A 145 6.42 14.37 12.32
N ALA A 146 6.83 15.60 12.66
CA ALA A 146 7.24 15.95 14.01
C ALA A 146 6.07 16.38 14.92
N ASP A 147 4.87 16.53 14.37
CA ASP A 147 3.70 16.93 15.13
C ASP A 147 3.05 15.68 15.78
N PRO A 148 2.85 15.68 17.11
CA PRO A 148 2.35 14.51 17.85
C PRO A 148 0.93 14.09 17.47
N ARG A 149 0.23 14.92 16.68
CA ARG A 149 -1.07 14.55 16.10
C ARG A 149 -0.96 13.50 15.00
N PHE A 150 0.20 13.33 14.39
CA PHE A 150 0.40 12.35 13.32
C PHE A 150 1.16 11.14 13.84
N GLU A 151 0.49 10.00 13.89
CA GLU A 151 1.10 8.74 14.28
C GLU A 151 1.36 7.90 13.05
N MET A 152 2.64 7.68 12.73
CA MET A 152 3.03 6.86 11.58
C MET A 152 2.61 5.42 11.81
N VAL A 153 1.91 4.84 10.84
CA VAL A 153 1.65 3.41 10.83
C VAL A 153 2.95 2.73 10.45
N LYS A 154 3.42 1.79 11.28
CA LYS A 154 4.52 0.90 10.88
C LYS A 154 3.99 0.05 9.73
N ASP A 155 4.61 0.15 8.56
CA ASP A 155 4.34 -0.81 7.49
C ASP A 155 4.59 -2.20 8.09
N GLY A 156 3.58 -3.07 8.02
CA GLY A 156 3.73 -4.45 8.47
C GLY A 156 4.76 -5.14 7.60
N ASP A 157 5.74 -5.78 8.24
CA ASP A 157 6.72 -6.66 7.61
C ASP A 157 6.05 -7.82 6.85
#